data_AF-A0A0K6GB71-F1
#
_entry.id   AF-A0A0K6GB71-F1
#
_cell.length_a   1.000
_cell.length_b   1.000
_cell.length_c   1.000
_cell.angle_alpha   90.00
_cell.angle_beta   90.00
_cell.angle_gamma   90.00
#
_symmetry.space_group_name_H-M   'P 1'
#
loop_
_entity.id
_entity.type
_entity.pdbx_description
1 polymer ?
#
loop_
_entity_poly.entity_id
_entity_poly.type
_entity_poly.pdbx_seq_one_letter_code
_entity_poly.pdbx_strand_id
1 'polypeptide(L)'
;MIIHIVMWKLKGSPDAGGESQPPATFTDATATGVIQATQDQIDNYKENSKREIADALRKVPGPLAPMQFGPPQLPERAKGYDFALYSRFKDLESLKTYAVSDAHMSVVNNIVKPRTIPEATMAYDFEVPDDA
;
A
#
# COMPACT_ATOMS: atom_id res chain seq x y z
N MET A 1 22.02 1.54 -9.19
CA MET A 1 20.80 0.76 -8.81
C MET A 1 19.62 1.70 -8.52
N ILE A 2 18.36 1.28 -8.74
CA ILE A 2 17.18 2.05 -8.32
C ILE A 2 16.51 1.41 -7.11
N ILE A 3 16.19 2.22 -6.09
CA ILE A 3 15.31 1.86 -4.98
C ILE A 3 13.96 2.54 -5.21
N HIS A 4 12.90 1.75 -5.32
CA HIS A 4 11.52 2.23 -5.43
C HIS A 4 10.77 1.94 -4.14
N ILE A 5 10.31 3.00 -3.48
CA ILE A 5 9.56 2.96 -2.23
C ILE A 5 8.15 3.47 -2.49
N VAL A 6 7.14 2.70 -2.08
CA VAL A 6 5.74 3.14 -2.14
C VAL A 6 5.11 3.00 -0.76
N MET A 7 4.38 4.02 -0.33
CA MET A 7 3.69 4.06 0.94
C MET A 7 2.20 4.28 0.71
N TRP A 8 1.37 3.54 1.46
CA TRP A 8 -0.08 3.60 1.32
C TRP A 8 -0.78 3.83 2.65
N LYS A 9 -1.87 4.59 2.59
CA LYS A 9 -2.92 4.58 3.60
C LYS A 9 -4.05 3.65 3.15
N LEU A 10 -4.61 2.87 4.08
CA LEU A 10 -5.75 2.00 3.82
C LEU A 10 -7.08 2.77 3.91
N LYS A 11 -8.07 2.34 3.12
CA LYS A 11 -9.46 2.80 3.25
C LYS A 11 -9.99 2.28 4.59
N GLY A 12 -10.33 3.19 5.50
CA GLY A 12 -10.80 2.83 6.85
C GLY A 12 -9.74 2.91 7.96
N SER A 13 -8.55 3.47 7.69
CA SER A 13 -7.60 3.83 8.75
C SER A 13 -8.06 5.12 9.47
N PRO A 14 -8.13 5.17 10.81
CA PRO A 14 -8.74 6.28 11.56
C PRO A 14 -7.99 7.63 11.53
N ASP A 15 -6.76 7.69 11.00
CA ASP A 15 -5.90 8.90 11.04
C ASP A 15 -5.54 9.46 9.66
N ALA A 16 -6.56 9.87 8.90
CA ALA A 16 -6.40 10.91 7.88
C ALA A 16 -6.73 12.27 8.52
N GLY A 17 -5.78 12.82 9.28
CA GLY A 17 -5.93 14.15 9.87
C GLY A 17 -6.06 15.24 8.80
N GLY A 18 -7.25 15.85 8.74
CA GLY A 18 -7.56 17.03 7.92
C GLY A 18 -8.91 16.89 7.24
N GLU A 19 -9.95 17.45 7.88
CA GLU A 19 -11.37 17.41 7.52
C GLU A 19 -12.10 16.11 7.88
N SER A 20 -13.21 16.28 8.58
CA SER A 20 -14.14 15.23 9.01
C SER A 20 -14.65 14.44 7.80
N GLN A 21 -13.89 13.43 7.37
CA GLN A 21 -14.30 12.56 6.28
C GLN A 21 -15.27 11.49 6.83
N PRO A 22 -16.44 11.27 6.19
CA PRO A 22 -17.41 10.31 6.67
C PRO A 22 -16.80 8.90 6.72
N PRO A 23 -17.19 8.09 7.71
CA PRO A 23 -16.62 6.76 7.93
C PRO A 23 -16.79 5.87 6.69
N ALA A 24 -15.82 4.98 6.49
CA ALA A 24 -15.82 4.00 5.41
C ALA A 24 -17.17 3.24 5.38
N THR A 25 -17.96 3.47 4.33
CA THR A 25 -19.30 2.91 4.19
C THR A 25 -19.18 1.45 3.72
N PHE A 26 -19.40 0.50 4.63
CA PHE A 26 -19.71 -0.88 4.26
C PHE A 26 -21.23 -1.01 4.30
N THR A 27 -21.86 -1.16 3.13
CA THR A 27 -23.31 -1.33 3.01
C THR A 27 -23.71 -2.73 3.46
N ASP A 28 -24.29 -2.83 4.66
CA ASP A 28 -25.19 -3.92 5.01
C ASP A 28 -26.63 -3.45 4.75
N ALA A 29 -27.42 -4.26 4.04
CA ALA A 29 -28.61 -3.82 3.32
C ALA A 29 -29.88 -3.63 4.18
N THR A 30 -29.75 -3.53 5.52
CA THR A 30 -30.92 -3.62 6.42
C THR A 30 -30.97 -2.61 7.57
N ALA A 31 -30.07 -1.62 7.66
CA ALA A 31 -30.17 -0.60 8.71
C ALA A 31 -29.82 0.80 8.22
N THR A 32 -30.80 1.70 8.29
CA THR A 32 -30.64 3.15 8.17
C THR A 32 -29.85 3.66 9.37
N GLY A 33 -28.53 3.53 9.36
CA GLY A 33 -27.65 4.00 10.43
C GLY A 33 -26.19 3.74 10.09
N VAL A 34 -25.36 4.77 10.21
CA VAL A 34 -23.90 4.64 10.07
C VAL A 34 -23.37 3.88 11.28
N ILE A 35 -23.04 2.60 11.12
CA ILE A 35 -22.37 1.82 12.16
C ILE A 35 -20.86 2.08 12.03
N GLN A 36 -20.24 2.68 13.04
CA GLN A 36 -18.78 2.78 13.11
C GLN A 36 -18.19 1.36 13.25
N ALA A 37 -17.16 1.05 12.45
CA ALA A 37 -16.42 -0.19 12.60
C ALA A 37 -15.74 -0.25 13.96
N THR A 38 -15.75 -1.41 14.61
CA THR A 38 -15.00 -1.63 15.85
C THR A 38 -13.49 -1.62 15.58
N GLN A 39 -12.68 -1.38 16.62
CA GLN A 39 -11.22 -1.47 16.50
C GLN A 39 -10.78 -2.85 15.97
N ASP A 40 -11.41 -3.93 16.44
CA ASP A 40 -11.15 -5.29 15.96
C ASP A 40 -11.45 -5.46 14.47
N GLN A 41 -12.52 -4.83 13.96
CA GLN A 41 -12.85 -4.87 12.53
C GLN A 41 -11.80 -4.11 11.70
N ILE A 42 -11.31 -2.97 12.20
CA ILE A 42 -10.25 -2.20 11.57
C ILE A 42 -8.95 -3.02 11.54
N ASP A 43 -8.56 -3.60 12.66
CA ASP A 43 -7.32 -4.38 12.77
C ASP A 43 -7.35 -5.63 11.90
N ASN A 44 -8.48 -6.34 11.88
CA ASN A 44 -8.70 -7.47 10.98
C ASN A 44 -8.62 -7.06 9.51
N TYR A 45 -9.19 -5.91 9.14
CA TYR A 45 -9.08 -5.38 7.78
C TYR A 45 -7.64 -5.06 7.41
N LYS A 46 -6.87 -4.44 8.32
CA LYS A 46 -5.44 -4.13 8.12
C LYS A 46 -4.62 -5.40 7.92
N GLU A 47 -4.75 -6.39 8.79
CA GLU A 47 -4.00 -7.64 8.68
C GLU A 47 -4.37 -8.45 7.44
N ASN A 48 -5.66 -8.53 7.08
CA ASN A 48 -6.10 -9.17 5.83
C ASN A 48 -5.55 -8.44 4.60
N SER A 49 -5.62 -7.10 4.58
CA SER A 49 -5.09 -6.28 3.49
C SER A 49 -3.58 -6.47 3.34
N LYS A 50 -2.84 -6.47 4.44
CA LYS A 50 -1.40 -6.72 4.46
C LYS A 50 -1.06 -8.08 3.88
N ARG A 51 -1.74 -9.14 4.32
CA ARG A 51 -1.50 -10.51 3.83
C ARG A 51 -1.74 -10.62 2.32
N GLU A 52 -2.90 -10.15 1.86
CA GLU A 52 -3.29 -10.27 0.46
C GLU A 52 -2.41 -9.43 -0.48
N ILE A 53 -2.05 -8.21 -0.06
CA ILE A 53 -1.11 -7.37 -0.82
C ILE A 53 0.27 -8.02 -0.86
N ALA A 54 0.79 -8.51 0.27
CA ALA A 54 2.10 -9.18 0.32
C ALA A 54 2.14 -10.41 -0.58
N ASP A 55 1.12 -11.26 -0.53
CA ASP A 55 1.05 -12.50 -1.31
C ASP A 55 0.91 -12.24 -2.82
N ALA A 56 0.22 -11.17 -3.20
CA ALA A 56 0.11 -10.73 -4.58
C ALA A 56 1.45 -10.15 -5.09
N LEU A 57 2.06 -9.24 -4.32
CA LEU A 57 3.32 -8.59 -4.69
C LEU A 57 4.48 -9.59 -4.84
N ARG A 58 4.57 -10.61 -3.97
CA ARG A 58 5.61 -11.65 -4.07
C ARG A 58 5.66 -12.38 -5.40
N LYS A 59 4.55 -12.39 -6.16
CA LYS A 59 4.42 -13.07 -7.45
C LYS A 59 4.78 -12.17 -8.63
N VAL A 60 4.98 -10.87 -8.40
CA VAL A 60 5.30 -9.91 -9.46
C VAL A 60 6.79 -10.00 -9.80
N PRO A 61 7.16 -10.31 -11.06
CA PRO A 61 8.56 -10.38 -11.48
C PRO A 61 9.15 -8.97 -11.69
N GLY A 62 10.47 -8.88 -11.77
CA GLY A 62 11.18 -7.64 -12.14
C GLY A 62 12.18 -7.14 -11.08
N PRO A 63 11.83 -7.05 -9.79
CA PRO A 63 12.78 -6.64 -8.75
C PRO A 63 13.97 -7.60 -8.62
N LEU A 64 15.16 -7.06 -8.31
CA LEU A 64 16.42 -7.81 -8.11
C LEU A 64 16.40 -8.77 -6.91
N ALA A 65 15.50 -8.52 -5.96
CA ALA A 65 15.36 -9.29 -4.74
C ALA A 65 13.89 -9.33 -4.35
N PRO A 66 13.49 -10.28 -3.47
CA PRO A 66 12.16 -10.25 -2.89
C PRO A 66 11.85 -8.88 -2.31
N MET A 67 10.71 -8.31 -2.71
CA MET A 67 10.26 -7.02 -2.20
C MET A 67 10.00 -7.12 -0.70
N GLN A 68 10.33 -6.05 0.03
CA GLN A 68 10.04 -5.96 1.45
C GLN A 68 8.77 -5.15 1.64
N PHE A 69 7.78 -5.73 2.29
CA PHE A 69 6.48 -5.10 2.50
C PHE A 69 6.02 -5.28 3.95
N GLY A 70 5.49 -4.22 4.55
CA GLY A 70 4.97 -4.28 5.90
C GLY A 70 4.64 -2.91 6.49
N PRO A 71 4.28 -2.87 7.78
CA PRO A 71 4.04 -1.62 8.48
C PRO A 71 5.33 -0.83 8.69
N PRO A 72 5.25 0.50 8.85
CA PRO A 72 6.39 1.31 9.28
C PRO A 72 6.98 0.80 10.60
N GLN A 73 8.31 0.70 10.66
CA GLN A 73 9.01 0.27 11.89
C GLN A 73 8.97 1.31 13.01
N LEU A 74 8.74 2.58 12.66
CA LEU A 74 8.61 3.71 13.57
C LEU A 74 7.20 4.30 13.43
N PRO A 75 6.18 3.74 14.10
CA PRO A 75 4.79 4.15 13.95
C PRO A 75 4.57 5.64 14.23
N GLU A 76 5.32 6.23 15.17
CA GLU A 76 5.25 7.65 15.50
C GLU A 76 5.74 8.57 14.37
N ARG A 77 6.53 8.05 13.43
CA ARG A 77 7.00 8.75 12.22
C ARG A 77 6.20 8.39 10.98
N ALA A 78 5.24 7.48 11.10
CA ALA A 78 4.48 6.96 9.97
C ALA A 78 3.53 7.99 9.33
N LYS A 79 3.20 9.10 10.00
CA LYS A 79 2.27 10.13 9.46
C LYS A 79 0.93 9.55 8.93
N GLY A 80 0.47 8.48 9.57
CA GLY A 80 -0.75 7.75 9.22
C GLY A 80 -0.62 6.83 8.00
N TYR A 81 0.58 6.57 7.49
CA TYR A 81 0.82 5.49 6.52
C TYR A 81 0.73 4.13 7.19
N ASP A 82 -0.08 3.24 6.62
CA ASP A 82 -0.29 1.90 7.17
C ASP A 82 0.79 0.94 6.71
N PHE A 83 1.23 1.05 5.45
CA PHE A 83 2.23 0.15 4.86
C PHE A 83 3.25 0.88 3.98
N ALA A 84 4.40 0.24 3.83
CA ALA A 84 5.41 0.57 2.83
C ALA A 84 5.85 -0.68 2.06
N LEU A 85 6.15 -0.49 0.77
CA LEU A 85 6.85 -1.42 -0.09
C LEU A 85 8.22 -0.86 -0.40
N TYR A 86 9.25 -1.68 -0.26
CA TYR A 86 10.61 -1.41 -0.67
C TYR A 86 11.01 -2.43 -1.74
N SER A 87 11.43 -1.93 -2.89
CA SER A 87 11.79 -2.72 -4.06
C SER A 87 13.08 -2.20 -4.70
N ARG A 88 13.88 -3.11 -5.27
CA ARG A 88 15.18 -2.79 -5.88
C ARG A 88 15.19 -3.22 -7.33
N PHE A 89 15.63 -2.33 -8.20
CA PHE A 89 15.74 -2.57 -9.64
C PHE A 89 17.17 -2.29 -10.10
N LYS A 90 17.59 -2.99 -11.15
CA LYS A 90 18.93 -2.82 -11.73
C LYS A 90 19.18 -1.36 -12.12
N ASP A 91 18.23 -0.80 -12.86
CA ASP A 91 18.29 0.52 -13.46
C ASP A 91 16.88 1.09 -13.64
N LEU A 92 16.80 2.34 -14.12
CA LEU A 92 15.54 3.03 -14.37
C LEU A 92 14.69 2.34 -15.45
N GLU A 93 15.31 1.72 -16.44
CA GLU A 93 14.62 0.99 -17.50
C GLU A 93 13.88 -0.24 -16.94
N SER A 94 14.53 -0.96 -16.03
CA SER A 94 13.93 -2.09 -15.33
C SER A 94 12.71 -1.67 -14.50
N LEU A 95 12.79 -0.52 -13.81
CA LEU A 95 11.66 0.05 -13.07
C LEU A 95 10.50 0.44 -14.01
N LYS A 96 10.80 1.12 -15.12
CA LYS A 96 9.79 1.51 -16.12
C LYS A 96 9.08 0.31 -16.73
N THR A 97 9.83 -0.75 -17.04
CA THR A 97 9.29 -2.01 -17.56
C THR A 97 8.39 -2.69 -16.55
N TYR A 98 8.83 -2.76 -15.29
CA TYR A 98 8.02 -3.27 -14.18
C TYR A 98 6.71 -2.49 -14.02
N ALA A 99 6.79 -1.16 -14.02
CA ALA A 99 5.66 -0.27 -13.72
C ALA A 99 4.46 -0.50 -14.65
N VAL A 100 4.72 -0.82 -15.92
CA VAL A 100 3.68 -1.05 -16.94
C VAL A 100 3.41 -2.53 -17.21
N SER A 101 4.10 -3.45 -16.52
CA SER A 101 3.92 -4.88 -16.75
C SER A 101 2.52 -5.36 -16.34
N ASP A 102 1.93 -6.28 -17.10
CA ASP A 102 0.58 -6.80 -16.84
C ASP A 102 0.47 -7.43 -15.44
N ALA A 103 1.52 -8.12 -14.99
CA ALA A 103 1.58 -8.71 -13.66
C ALA A 103 1.50 -7.64 -12.56
N HIS A 104 2.28 -6.56 -12.67
CA HIS A 104 2.24 -5.45 -11.72
C HIS A 104 0.89 -4.72 -11.77
N MET A 105 0.44 -4.35 -12.97
CA MET A 105 -0.80 -3.59 -13.16
C MET A 105 -2.03 -4.36 -12.69
N SER A 106 -2.05 -5.68 -12.85
CA SER A 106 -3.10 -6.54 -12.30
C SER A 106 -3.14 -6.48 -10.78
N VAL A 107 -1.99 -6.60 -10.11
CA VAL A 107 -1.92 -6.49 -8.64
C VAL A 107 -2.33 -5.09 -8.17
N VAL A 108 -1.83 -4.03 -8.82
CA VAL A 108 -2.17 -2.65 -8.47
C VAL A 108 -3.67 -2.40 -8.60
N ASN A 109 -4.26 -2.76 -9.72
CA ASN A 109 -5.66 -2.45 -10.01
C ASN A 109 -6.66 -3.34 -9.25
N ASN A 110 -6.34 -4.62 -9.06
CA ASN A 110 -7.28 -5.59 -8.49
C ASN A 110 -7.09 -5.80 -6.98
N ILE A 111 -5.88 -5.56 -6.44
CA ILE A 111 -5.55 -5.84 -5.05
C ILE A 111 -5.24 -4.56 -4.26
N VAL A 112 -4.33 -3.71 -4.76
CA VAL A 112 -3.85 -2.54 -3.99
C VAL A 112 -4.85 -1.38 -3.98
N LYS A 113 -5.25 -0.88 -5.16
CA LYS A 113 -6.17 0.28 -5.28
C LYS A 113 -7.53 0.09 -4.59
N PRO A 114 -8.14 -1.11 -4.60
CA PRO A 114 -9.38 -1.31 -3.86
C PRO A 114 -9.24 -1.08 -2.35
N ARG A 115 -8.06 -1.35 -1.78
CA ARG A 115 -7.78 -1.31 -0.33
C ARG A 115 -7.15 0.00 0.14
N THR A 116 -6.58 0.79 -0.77
CA THR A 116 -5.77 1.98 -0.44
C THR A 116 -6.46 3.27 -0.87
N ILE A 117 -6.20 4.36 -0.16
CA ILE A 117 -6.67 5.69 -0.54
C ILE A 117 -5.75 6.20 -1.66
N PRO A 118 -6.23 6.34 -2.92
CA PRO A 118 -5.38 6.69 -4.05
C PRO A 118 -4.63 8.01 -3.84
N GLU A 119 -5.31 9.01 -3.29
CA GLU A 119 -4.78 10.36 -3.06
C GLU A 119 -3.77 10.42 -1.90
N ALA A 120 -3.73 9.36 -1.06
CA ALA A 120 -2.80 9.23 0.04
C ALA A 120 -1.74 8.15 -0.23
N THR A 121 -1.41 7.92 -1.50
CA THR A 121 -0.27 7.09 -1.92
C THR A 121 0.92 7.98 -2.21
N MET A 122 2.09 7.66 -1.64
CA MET A 122 3.36 8.31 -1.98
C MET A 122 4.31 7.30 -2.61
N ALA A 123 5.02 7.70 -3.65
CA ALA A 123 6.07 6.90 -4.26
C ALA A 123 7.36 7.74 -4.40
N TYR A 124 8.50 7.13 -4.07
CA TYR A 124 9.82 7.72 -4.18
C TYR A 124 10.75 6.77 -4.92
N ASP A 125 11.50 7.32 -5.86
CA ASP A 125 12.54 6.60 -6.59
C ASP A 125 13.88 7.22 -6.25
N PHE A 126 14.81 6.41 -5.75
CA PHE A 126 16.16 6.82 -5.44
C PHE A 126 17.13 6.10 -6.37
N GLU A 127 17.96 6.87 -7.06
CA GLU A 127 19.12 6.35 -7.75
C GLU A 127 20.28 6.26 -6.76
N VAL A 128 20.77 5.03 -6.58
CA VAL A 128 21.91 4.73 -5.71
C VAL A 128 23.12 4.45 -6.61
N PRO A 129 24.17 5.29 -6.54
CA PRO A 129 25.44 5.04 -7.22
C PRO A 129 26.06 3.70 -6.80
N ASP A 130 26.88 3.11 -7.67
CA ASP A 130 27.52 1.82 -7.40
C ASP A 130 28.64 1.88 -6.34
N ASP A 131 29.06 3.08 -5.94
CA ASP A 131 30.09 3.36 -4.93
C ASP A 131 29.53 3.75 -3.55
N ALA A 132 28.21 3.64 -3.36
CA ALA A 132 27.50 3.97 -2.12
C ALA A 132 27.47 2.83 -1.08
#